data_AF-A0A832E0K3-F1
#
_entry.id   AF-A0A832E0K3-F1
#
_cell.length_a   1.000
_cell.length_b   1.000
_cell.length_c   1.000
_cell.angle_alpha   90.00
_cell.angle_beta   90.00
_cell.angle_gamma   90.00
#
_symmetry.space_group_name_H-M   'P 1'
#
loop_
_entity.id
_entity.type
_entity.pdbx_description
1 polymer ?
#
loop_
_entity_poly.entity_id
_entity_poly.type
_entity_poly.pdbx_seq_one_letter_code
_entity_poly.pdbx_strand_id
1 'polypeptide(L)'
;MPNHFHLLLKPVATGGIPRFISDISNSHARYFNIKYERTGRLFQETYKAKEISSEPSLMQVIRYIHLNPVFSSKTNPKKALIKPQDYPYSSYRNWIGQQSQLRLDQEELERWISYSGGPDKYRSFVESKIGGDVTHGIEDLILESPQHLNPKG
;
A
#
# COMPACT_ATOMS: atom_id res chain seq x y z
N MET A 1 1.80 -0.86 -8.68
CA MET A 1 1.92 -2.31 -8.46
C MET A 1 1.76 -3.14 -9.74
N PRO A 2 2.68 -3.05 -10.71
CA PRO A 2 3.33 -4.32 -11.05
C PRO A 2 4.82 -4.33 -10.71
N ASN A 3 5.42 -3.17 -10.48
CA ASN A 3 6.88 -3.04 -10.31
C ASN A 3 7.33 -2.51 -8.93
N HIS A 4 6.41 -2.25 -8.00
CA HIS A 4 6.70 -1.85 -6.62
C HIS A 4 5.49 -2.13 -5.73
N PHE A 5 5.71 -2.07 -4.41
CA PHE A 5 4.68 -2.23 -3.38
C PHE A 5 4.78 -1.16 -2.29
N HIS A 6 3.65 -0.86 -1.65
CA HIS A 6 3.58 0.01 -0.48
C HIS A 6 3.29 -0.82 0.76
N LEU A 7 4.04 -0.57 1.82
CA LEU A 7 3.82 -1.18 3.13
C LEU A 7 3.64 -0.07 4.15
N LEU A 8 2.65 -0.25 5.01
CA LEU A 8 2.55 0.48 6.26
C LEU A 8 3.10 -0.41 7.37
N LEU A 9 4.15 0.05 8.05
CA LEU A 9 4.86 -0.73 9.06
C LEU A 9 4.95 0.05 10.36
N LYS A 10 4.70 -0.63 11.47
CA LYS A 10 4.95 -0.12 12.82
C LYS A 10 6.26 -0.76 13.34
N PRO A 11 7.29 0.03 13.68
CA PRO A 11 8.51 -0.53 14.23
C PRO A 11 8.25 -1.05 15.66
N VAL A 12 8.57 -2.32 15.91
CA VAL A 12 8.49 -2.95 17.25
C VAL A 12 9.86 -3.08 17.93
N ALA A 13 10.93 -2.72 17.22
CA ALA A 13 12.30 -2.71 17.72
C ALA A 13 13.13 -1.67 16.95
N THR A 14 14.14 -1.10 17.62
CA THR A 14 15.11 -0.20 16.99
C THR A 14 15.81 -0.89 15.81
N GLY A 15 15.79 -0.25 14.64
CA GLY A 15 16.35 -0.82 13.41
C GLY A 15 15.56 -2.00 12.83
N GLY A 16 14.34 -2.26 13.31
CA GLY A 16 13.50 -3.37 12.85
C GLY A 16 13.04 -3.24 11.40
N ILE A 17 12.66 -2.04 10.95
CA ILE A 17 12.18 -1.81 9.57
C ILE A 17 13.27 -2.10 8.52
N PRO A 18 14.50 -1.53 8.61
CA PRO A 18 15.56 -1.84 7.65
C PRO A 18 15.87 -3.34 7.57
N ARG A 19 15.91 -4.03 8.72
CA ARG A 19 16.14 -5.47 8.79
C ARG A 19 15.02 -6.25 8.11
N PHE A 20 13.77 -5.96 8.47
CA PHE A 20 12.59 -6.59 7.88
C PHE A 20 12.57 -6.46 6.36
N ILE A 21 12.78 -5.24 5.84
CA ILE A 21 12.81 -4.99 4.40
C ILE A 21 13.97 -5.73 3.71
N SER A 22 15.15 -5.76 4.33
CA SER A 22 16.30 -6.52 3.82
C SER A 22 15.97 -8.01 3.71
N ASP A 23 15.40 -8.60 4.75
CA ASP A 23 15.12 -10.04 4.80
C ASP A 23 14.07 -10.46 3.75
N ILE A 24 12.96 -9.72 3.65
CA ILE A 24 11.91 -10.03 2.66
C ILE A 24 12.42 -9.84 1.23
N SER A 25 13.18 -8.78 0.97
CA SER A 25 13.63 -8.45 -0.38
C SER A 25 14.68 -9.45 -0.86
N ASN A 26 15.65 -9.80 0.00
CA ASN A 26 16.69 -10.77 -0.33
C ASN A 26 16.11 -12.18 -0.51
N SER A 27 15.21 -12.59 0.38
CA SER A 27 14.52 -13.88 0.29
C SER A 27 13.72 -13.99 -1.02
N HIS A 28 12.94 -12.96 -1.33
CA HIS A 28 12.15 -12.95 -2.56
C HIS A 28 13.03 -12.93 -3.82
N ALA A 29 14.07 -12.08 -3.87
CA ALA A 29 14.99 -12.00 -4.99
C ALA A 29 15.68 -13.35 -5.25
N ARG A 30 16.14 -14.02 -4.19
CA ARG A 30 16.74 -15.35 -4.30
C ARG A 30 15.74 -16.38 -4.82
N TYR A 31 14.54 -16.44 -4.24
CA TYR A 31 13.48 -17.34 -4.70
C TYR A 31 13.16 -17.13 -6.19
N PHE A 32 12.96 -15.88 -6.60
CA PHE A 32 12.62 -15.54 -7.98
C PHE A 32 13.74 -15.93 -8.94
N ASN A 33 14.99 -15.61 -8.60
CA ASN A 33 16.15 -15.94 -9.43
C ASN A 33 16.31 -17.45 -9.61
N ILE A 34 16.13 -18.24 -8.54
CA ILE A 34 16.18 -19.71 -8.63
C ILE A 34 15.03 -20.24 -9.49
N LYS A 35 13.80 -19.78 -9.25
CA LYS A 35 12.59 -20.26 -9.94
C LYS A 35 12.61 -19.99 -11.44
N TYR A 36 13.16 -18.86 -11.85
CA TYR A 36 13.17 -18.41 -13.25
C TYR A 36 14.55 -18.46 -13.89
N GLU A 37 15.51 -19.15 -13.26
CA GLU A 37 16.89 -19.32 -13.76
C GLU A 37 17.58 -18.00 -14.14
N ARG A 38 17.32 -16.94 -13.36
CA ARG A 38 17.88 -15.61 -13.57
C ARG A 38 19.10 -15.38 -12.69
N THR A 39 19.98 -14.50 -13.16
CA THR A 39 21.09 -13.94 -12.39
C THR A 39 20.96 -12.43 -12.24
N GLY A 40 21.61 -11.86 -11.23
CA GLY A 40 21.61 -10.42 -10.97
C GLY A 40 20.51 -9.93 -10.03
N ARG A 41 20.37 -8.60 -9.95
CA ARG A 41 19.46 -7.92 -9.02
C ARG A 41 18.01 -8.00 -9.52
N LEU A 42 17.07 -8.33 -8.62
CA LEU A 42 15.63 -8.27 -8.92
C LEU A 42 15.07 -6.86 -8.74
N PHE A 43 15.40 -6.21 -7.62
CA PHE A 43 14.95 -4.85 -7.30
C PHE A 43 15.92 -3.82 -7.85
N GLN A 44 15.38 -2.75 -8.45
CA GLN A 44 16.16 -1.69 -9.10
C GLN A 44 16.60 -0.59 -8.14
N GLU A 45 15.77 -0.26 -7.16
CA GLU A 45 16.02 0.79 -6.17
C GLU A 45 16.06 0.21 -4.75
N THR A 46 16.68 0.95 -3.82
CA THR A 46 16.54 0.72 -2.40
C THR A 46 15.15 1.12 -1.93
N TYR A 47 14.69 0.56 -0.81
CA TYR A 47 13.45 1.01 -0.19
C TYR A 47 13.53 2.49 0.20
N LYS A 48 12.38 3.15 0.20
CA LYS A 48 12.20 4.51 0.71
C LYS A 48 11.20 4.43 1.86
N ALA A 49 11.34 5.30 2.85
CA ALA A 49 10.45 5.35 4.00
C ALA A 49 10.21 6.80 4.40
N LYS A 50 9.02 7.07 4.91
CA LYS A 50 8.64 8.32 5.57
C LYS A 50 7.92 7.98 6.87
N GLU A 51 8.27 8.70 7.93
CA GLU A 51 7.60 8.58 9.21
C GLU A 51 6.26 9.31 9.17
N ILE A 52 5.26 8.73 9.82
CA ILE A 52 3.93 9.31 9.94
C ILE A 52 3.71 9.63 11.42
N SER A 53 3.58 10.90 11.74
CA SER A 53 3.55 11.40 13.12
C SER A 53 2.15 11.71 13.67
N SER A 54 1.10 11.56 12.86
CA SER A 54 -0.28 11.84 13.27
C SER A 54 -1.26 10.76 12.81
N GLU A 55 -2.29 10.51 13.64
CA GLU A 55 -3.36 9.57 13.32
C GLU A 55 -4.18 10.00 12.08
N PRO A 56 -4.52 11.29 11.89
CA PRO A 56 -5.18 11.74 10.66
C PRO A 56 -4.32 11.47 9.42
N SER A 57 -3.03 11.83 9.44
CA SER A 57 -2.12 11.56 8.32
C SER A 57 -2.00 10.06 8.04
N LEU A 58 -1.96 9.23 9.09
CA LEU A 58 -1.94 7.77 8.96
C LEU A 58 -3.16 7.25 8.20
N MET A 59 -4.37 7.68 8.58
CA MET A 59 -5.60 7.28 7.88
C MET A 59 -5.60 7.72 6.41
N GLN A 60 -5.09 8.92 6.11
CA GLN A 60 -4.97 9.40 4.75
C GLN A 60 -3.96 8.55 3.94
N VAL A 61 -2.84 8.17 4.53
CA VAL A 61 -1.84 7.28 3.89
C VAL A 61 -2.39 5.88 3.68
N ILE A 62 -3.09 5.29 4.65
CA ILE A 62 -3.75 3.98 4.48
C ILE A 62 -4.71 4.03 3.30
N ARG A 63 -5.56 5.07 3.22
CA ARG A 63 -6.46 5.28 2.09
C ARG A 63 -5.69 5.38 0.77
N TYR A 64 -4.60 6.15 0.74
CA TYR A 64 -3.77 6.26 -0.45
C TYR A 64 -3.23 4.89 -0.90
N ILE A 65 -2.71 4.09 0.04
CA ILE A 65 -2.20 2.73 -0.26
C ILE A 65 -3.30 1.87 -0.87
N HIS A 66 -4.51 1.88 -0.30
CA HIS A 66 -5.64 1.09 -0.81
C HIS A 66 -6.19 1.59 -2.15
N LEU A 67 -6.12 2.89 -2.41
CA LEU A 67 -6.53 3.48 -3.70
C LEU A 67 -5.45 3.40 -4.78
N ASN A 68 -4.17 3.22 -4.43
CA ASN A 68 -3.07 3.19 -5.38
C ASN A 68 -3.32 2.23 -6.57
N PRO A 69 -3.78 0.98 -6.39
CA PRO A 69 -4.07 0.08 -7.51
C PRO A 69 -5.13 0.64 -8.48
N VAL A 70 -6.12 1.37 -7.98
CA VAL A 70 -7.22 1.95 -8.77
C VAL A 70 -6.73 3.10 -9.64
N PHE A 71 -5.84 3.95 -9.12
CA PHE A 71 -5.41 5.16 -9.82
C PHE A 71 -4.08 5.06 -10.56
N SER A 72 -3.20 4.16 -10.12
CA SER A 72 -1.87 3.99 -10.71
C SER A 72 -1.99 3.54 -12.17
N SER A 73 -1.56 4.37 -13.12
CA SER A 73 -1.56 4.04 -14.55
C SER A 73 -0.72 2.79 -14.88
N LYS A 74 0.27 2.47 -14.03
CA LYS A 74 1.08 1.25 -14.16
C LYS A 74 0.28 -0.01 -13.82
N THR A 75 -0.66 0.08 -12.89
CA THR A 75 -1.46 -1.06 -12.39
C THR A 75 -2.81 -1.16 -13.10
N ASN A 76 -3.39 -0.01 -13.45
CA ASN A 76 -4.71 0.11 -14.06
C ASN A 76 -4.69 0.98 -15.33
N PRO A 77 -3.88 0.64 -16.35
CA PRO A 77 -3.69 1.48 -17.55
C PRO A 77 -4.99 1.69 -18.33
N LYS A 78 -5.90 0.71 -18.30
CA LYS A 78 -7.20 0.76 -18.98
C LYS A 78 -8.33 1.32 -18.10
N LYS A 79 -8.03 1.75 -16.86
CA LYS A 79 -9.02 2.22 -15.89
C LYS A 79 -10.18 1.23 -15.66
N ALA A 80 -9.92 -0.07 -15.78
CA ALA A 80 -10.93 -1.13 -15.63
C ALA A 80 -11.14 -1.53 -14.17
N LEU A 81 -10.11 -1.38 -13.33
CA LEU A 81 -10.23 -1.57 -11.89
C LEU A 81 -10.89 -0.31 -11.28
N ILE A 82 -12.15 -0.43 -10.89
CA ILE A 82 -12.92 0.70 -10.33
C ILE A 82 -12.92 0.67 -8.80
N LYS A 83 -13.02 -0.52 -8.20
CA LYS A 83 -13.10 -0.67 -6.74
C LYS A 83 -11.81 -1.27 -6.18
N PRO A 84 -11.27 -0.74 -5.07
CA PRO A 84 -10.03 -1.25 -4.47
C PRO A 84 -10.14 -2.70 -3.98
N GLN A 85 -11.34 -3.17 -3.64
CA GLN A 85 -11.60 -4.57 -3.25
C GLN A 85 -11.40 -5.60 -4.37
N ASP A 86 -11.41 -5.16 -5.63
CA ASP A 86 -11.23 -6.07 -6.77
C ASP A 86 -9.74 -6.33 -7.03
N TYR A 87 -8.84 -5.63 -6.33
CA TYR A 87 -7.40 -5.85 -6.38
C TYR A 87 -6.95 -6.82 -5.26
N PRO A 88 -6.60 -8.07 -5.58
CA PRO A 88 -6.38 -9.11 -4.57
C PRO A 88 -5.08 -8.96 -3.77
N TYR A 89 -4.12 -8.17 -4.27
CA TYR A 89 -2.81 -7.97 -3.66
C TYR A 89 -2.77 -6.75 -2.73
N SER A 90 -3.90 -6.44 -2.09
CA SER A 90 -4.06 -5.36 -1.13
C SER A 90 -4.81 -5.85 0.10
N SER A 91 -4.49 -5.28 1.25
CA SER A 91 -5.19 -5.55 2.50
C SER A 91 -6.59 -4.94 2.57
N TYR A 92 -7.04 -4.19 1.56
CA TYR A 92 -8.33 -3.48 1.62
C TYR A 92 -9.50 -4.40 2.02
N ARG A 93 -9.54 -5.65 1.55
CA ARG A 93 -10.56 -6.64 1.94
C ARG A 93 -10.58 -6.91 3.45
N ASN A 94 -9.41 -7.00 4.11
CA ASN A 94 -9.32 -7.15 5.56
C ASN A 94 -10.00 -5.98 6.29
N TRP A 95 -9.85 -4.75 5.77
CA TRP A 95 -10.37 -3.53 6.39
C TRP A 95 -11.89 -3.36 6.26
N ILE A 96 -12.47 -3.94 5.22
CA ILE A 96 -13.93 -3.91 4.97
C ILE A 96 -14.63 -5.19 5.43
N GLY A 97 -13.98 -6.02 6.24
CA GLY A 97 -14.56 -7.25 6.80
C GLY A 97 -14.76 -8.38 5.77
N GLN A 98 -14.05 -8.35 4.65
CA GLN A 98 -14.10 -9.38 3.61
C GLN A 98 -12.93 -10.36 3.73
N GLN A 99 -13.12 -11.57 3.19
CA GLN A 99 -12.08 -12.59 3.19
C GLN A 99 -10.85 -12.16 2.41
N SER A 100 -9.68 -12.35 3.02
CA SER A 100 -8.36 -12.04 2.47
C SER A 100 -7.35 -13.08 2.90
N GLN A 101 -6.35 -13.34 2.07
CA GLN A 101 -5.24 -14.23 2.40
C GLN A 101 -4.10 -13.49 3.13
N LEU A 102 -4.12 -12.16 3.14
CA LEU A 102 -3.10 -11.35 3.78
C LEU A 102 -3.28 -11.36 5.29
N ARG A 103 -2.18 -11.66 5.99
CA ARG A 103 -2.09 -11.61 7.45
C ARG A 103 -1.61 -10.23 7.86
N LEU A 104 -2.36 -9.62 8.76
CA LEU A 104 -2.07 -8.32 9.37
C LEU A 104 -2.05 -8.50 10.88
N ASP A 105 -1.39 -7.55 11.56
CA ASP A 105 -1.59 -7.38 13.00
C ASP A 105 -3.07 -7.08 13.27
N GLN A 106 -3.74 -7.97 14.02
CA GLN A 106 -5.19 -7.87 14.23
C GLN A 106 -5.54 -6.72 15.17
N GLU A 107 -4.73 -6.47 16.19
CA GLU A 107 -4.97 -5.40 17.16
C GLU A 107 -4.91 -4.02 16.48
N GLU A 108 -3.89 -3.80 15.64
CA GLU A 108 -3.79 -2.56 14.86
C GLU A 108 -4.93 -2.45 13.83
N LEU A 109 -5.27 -3.55 13.14
CA LEU A 109 -6.37 -3.54 12.17
C LEU A 109 -7.70 -3.14 12.83
N GLU A 110 -8.05 -3.79 13.94
CA GLU A 110 -9.28 -3.52 14.68
C GLU A 110 -9.29 -2.09 15.24
N ARG A 111 -8.15 -1.62 15.77
CA ARG A 111 -8.00 -0.24 16.25
C ARG A 111 -8.36 0.77 15.16
N TRP A 112 -7.78 0.65 13.97
CA TRP A 112 -7.96 1.65 12.91
C TRP A 112 -9.32 1.54 12.20
N ILE A 113 -9.87 0.33 12.09
CA ILE A 113 -11.26 0.15 11.66
C ILE A 113 -12.21 0.83 12.66
N SER A 114 -12.02 0.60 13.96
CA SER A 114 -12.83 1.22 15.01
C SER A 114 -12.69 2.75 15.00
N TYR A 115 -11.47 3.26 14.88
CA TYR A 115 -11.18 4.69 14.73
C TYR A 115 -11.99 5.34 13.58
N SER A 116 -12.13 4.62 12.46
CA SER A 116 -12.92 5.11 11.32
C SER A 116 -14.44 5.00 11.50
N GLY A 117 -14.92 4.34 12.56
CA GLY A 117 -16.35 4.08 12.80
C GLY A 117 -16.85 2.74 12.24
N GLY A 118 -15.95 1.78 12.02
CA GLY A 118 -16.27 0.44 11.53
C GLY A 118 -16.06 0.24 10.02
N PRO A 119 -16.19 -1.01 9.52
CA PRO A 119 -15.85 -1.37 8.14
C PRO A 119 -16.56 -0.55 7.06
N ASP A 120 -17.83 -0.21 7.27
CA ASP A 120 -18.63 0.55 6.29
C ASP A 120 -18.25 2.04 6.25
N LYS A 121 -17.91 2.61 7.42
CA LYS A 121 -17.40 3.98 7.49
C LYS A 121 -16.00 4.06 6.91
N TYR A 122 -15.16 3.04 7.17
CA TYR A 122 -13.86 2.90 6.52
C TYR A 122 -13.98 2.83 5.00
N ARG A 123 -14.87 1.96 4.48
CA ARG A 123 -15.16 1.84 3.04
C ARG A 123 -15.54 3.21 2.47
N SER A 124 -16.51 3.88 3.09
CA SER A 124 -16.99 5.19 2.66
C SER A 124 -15.87 6.25 2.66
N PHE A 125 -15.04 6.26 3.69
CA PHE A 125 -13.88 7.15 3.80
C PHE A 125 -12.89 6.93 2.66
N VAL A 126 -12.59 5.67 2.32
CA VAL A 126 -11.67 5.34 1.23
C VAL A 126 -12.26 5.68 -0.13
N GLU A 127 -13.47 5.19 -0.41
CA GLU A 127 -14.10 5.32 -1.72
C GLU A 127 -14.52 6.77 -2.03
N SER A 128 -14.71 7.63 -1.02
CA SER A 128 -15.02 9.06 -1.22
C SER A 128 -13.97 9.84 -2.03
N LYS A 129 -12.72 9.35 -2.09
CA LYS A 129 -11.65 9.94 -2.90
C LYS A 129 -11.50 9.34 -4.29
N ILE A 130 -12.34 8.37 -4.68
CA ILE A 130 -12.36 7.86 -6.05
C ILE A 130 -12.72 9.01 -7.01
N GLY A 131 -11.93 9.21 -8.07
CA GLY A 131 -12.08 10.33 -9.01
C GLY A 131 -11.51 11.68 -8.55
N GLY A 132 -11.02 11.78 -7.31
CA GLY A 132 -10.37 12.99 -6.77
C GLY A 132 -8.85 12.88 -6.66
N ASP A 133 -8.24 13.90 -6.07
CA ASP A 133 -6.81 13.88 -5.71
C ASP A 133 -6.58 13.05 -4.44
N VAL A 134 -6.11 11.82 -4.63
CA VAL A 134 -5.79 10.88 -3.54
C VAL A 134 -4.62 11.31 -2.66
N THR A 135 -3.76 12.21 -3.16
CA THR A 135 -2.57 12.71 -2.44
C THR A 135 -2.81 13.96 -1.63
N HIS A 136 -3.94 14.65 -1.86
CA HIS A 136 -4.24 15.89 -1.16
C HIS A 136 -4.19 15.72 0.38
N GLY A 137 -3.32 16.50 1.03
CA GLY A 137 -3.09 16.53 2.47
C GLY A 137 -2.02 15.56 3.00
N ILE A 138 -1.35 14.81 2.12
CA ILE A 138 -0.26 13.88 2.45
C ILE A 138 0.86 13.91 1.41
N GLU A 139 0.97 14.98 0.62
CA GLU A 139 1.91 15.13 -0.48
C GLU A 139 3.36 14.91 -0.01
N ASP A 140 3.65 15.39 1.19
CA ASP A 140 4.93 15.24 1.89
C ASP A 140 5.17 13.83 2.44
N LEU A 141 4.17 12.95 2.47
CA LEU A 141 4.26 11.55 2.89
C LEU A 141 4.31 10.57 1.71
N ILE A 142 4.03 11.03 0.50
CA ILE A 142 4.13 10.21 -0.72
C ILE A 142 5.60 10.06 -1.14
N LEU A 143 5.97 8.84 -1.52
CA LEU A 143 7.31 8.45 -1.96
C LEU A 143 7.45 8.30 -3.48
N GLU A 144 6.32 8.26 -4.19
CA GLU A 144 6.26 8.20 -5.65
C GLU A 144 6.38 9.60 -6.27
N SER A 145 7.07 9.69 -7.42
CA SER A 145 7.12 10.93 -8.20
C SER A 145 5.73 11.29 -8.75
N PRO A 146 5.35 12.60 -8.79
CA PRO A 146 4.03 13.06 -9.24
C PRO A 146 3.60 12.59 -10.63
N GLN A 147 4.57 12.28 -11.50
CA GLN A 147 4.35 11.77 -12.86
C GLN A 147 3.63 10.41 -12.91
N HIS A 148 3.57 9.67 -11.80
CA HIS A 148 2.91 8.37 -11.71
C HIS A 148 1.47 8.42 -11.19
N LEU A 149 1.02 9.61 -10.75
CA LEU A 149 -0.23 9.80 -10.03
C LEU A 149 -1.25 10.65 -10.79
N ASN A 150 -0.86 11.21 -11.95
CA ASN A 150 -1.70 12.12 -12.69
C ASN A 150 -2.52 11.38 -13.79
N PRO A 151 -3.86 11.38 -13.72
CA PRO A 151 -4.72 10.76 -14.73
C PRO A 151 -4.97 11.61 -15.97
N LYS A 152 -4.32 12.79 -16.09
CA LYS A 152 -4.47 13.70 -17.24
C LYS A 152 -3.49 13.34 -18.35
N GLY A 153 -3.94 12.41 -19.18
CA GLY A 153 -3.66 12.34 -20.62
C GLY A 153 -5.00 12.38 -21.34
#